data_AF-A0A426X811-F1
#
_entry.id   AF-A0A426X811-F1
#
_cell.length_a   1.000
_cell.length_b   1.000
_cell.length_c   1.000
_cell.angle_alpha   90.00
_cell.angle_beta   90.00
_cell.angle_gamma   90.00
#
_symmetry.space_group_name_H-M   'P 1'
#
loop_
_entity.id
_entity.type
_entity.pdbx_description
1 polymer ?
#
loop_
_entity_poly.entity_id
_entity_poly.type
_entity_poly.pdbx_seq_one_letter_code
_entity_poly.pdbx_strand_id
1 'polypeptide(L)'
;AALCSIRIIRKVPDLAENFLSPAASLLKEKHHGVLIAGVQLCTDLCKVSVEASNYLRKNCTEGLVRILRDVSNSPYAPEYDIAGITDPFLHIRLLRLMRMLGQGDSDTSEYINDILAQVASKTESNKNAGNAILYECVETIMGIQATSGLRVLAINILGRFLSNRDNNIRLSFRNILSNLSIIRCDIFLDLIIYSLKFSIH
;
A
#
# COMPACT_ATOMS: atom_id res chain seq x y z
N ALA A 1 -14.10 -18.35 5.26
CA ALA A 1 -13.39 -19.25 4.32
C ALA A 1 -12.03 -18.69 3.89
N ALA A 2 -11.94 -17.52 3.25
CA ALA A 2 -10.67 -16.95 2.75
C ALA A 2 -9.55 -16.83 3.81
N LEU A 3 -9.88 -16.41 5.04
CA LEU A 3 -8.89 -16.37 6.14
C LEU A 3 -8.39 -17.75 6.59
N CYS A 4 -9.19 -18.80 6.38
CA CYS A 4 -8.77 -20.17 6.63
C CYS A 4 -7.81 -20.64 5.53
N SER A 5 -8.10 -20.32 4.26
CA SER A 5 -7.23 -20.60 3.11
C SER A 5 -5.83 -20.01 3.28
N ILE A 6 -5.70 -18.82 3.89
CA ILE A 6 -4.40 -18.22 4.22
C ILE A 6 -3.57 -19.13 5.13
N ARG A 7 -4.19 -19.72 6.17
CA ARG A 7 -3.48 -20.61 7.11
C ARG A 7 -3.06 -21.90 6.43
N ILE A 8 -3.85 -22.38 5.48
CA ILE A 8 -3.54 -23.58 4.69
C ILE A 8 -2.37 -23.32 3.75
N ILE A 9 -2.39 -22.22 3.00
CA ILE A 9 -1.31 -21.82 2.07
C ILE A 9 0.03 -21.63 2.80
N ARG A 10 0.00 -21.06 4.02
CA ARG A 10 1.22 -20.92 4.84
C ARG A 10 1.75 -22.27 5.36
N LYS A 11 0.90 -23.28 5.50
CA LYS A 11 1.30 -24.63 5.93
C LYS A 11 1.70 -25.53 4.75
N VAL A 12 1.06 -25.35 3.60
CA VAL A 12 1.26 -26.17 2.40
C VAL A 12 1.33 -25.23 1.20
N PRO A 13 2.54 -24.75 0.83
CA PRO A 13 2.73 -23.80 -0.26
C PRO A 13 2.37 -24.39 -1.63
N ASP A 14 2.45 -25.71 -1.79
CA ASP A 14 2.14 -26.44 -3.03
C ASP A 14 0.68 -26.29 -3.49
N LEU A 15 -0.22 -25.92 -2.57
CA LEU A 15 -1.64 -25.68 -2.90
C LEU A 15 -1.91 -24.24 -3.36
N ALA A 16 -0.92 -23.35 -3.39
CA ALA A 16 -1.09 -21.93 -3.71
C ALA A 16 -1.76 -21.71 -5.07
N GLU A 17 -1.42 -22.51 -6.08
CA GLU A 17 -1.97 -22.38 -7.43
C GLU A 17 -3.49 -22.60 -7.49
N ASN A 18 -4.01 -23.52 -6.67
CA ASN A 18 -5.45 -23.81 -6.58
C ASN A 18 -6.26 -22.64 -6.03
N PHE A 19 -5.62 -21.73 -5.29
CA PHE A 19 -6.27 -20.57 -4.68
C PHE A 19 -6.18 -19.30 -5.54
N LEU A 20 -5.44 -19.31 -6.67
CA LEU A 20 -5.31 -18.14 -7.56
C LEU A 20 -6.65 -17.73 -8.18
N SER A 21 -7.40 -18.69 -8.74
CA SER A 21 -8.70 -18.42 -9.36
C SER A 21 -9.75 -17.92 -8.35
N PRO A 22 -9.92 -18.57 -7.17
CA PRO A 22 -10.77 -18.04 -6.10
C PRO A 22 -10.34 -16.65 -5.62
N ALA A 23 -9.03 -16.40 -5.47
CA ALA A 23 -8.53 -15.11 -5.02
C ALA A 23 -8.87 -13.98 -6.01
N ALA A 24 -8.70 -14.21 -7.31
CA ALA A 24 -9.08 -13.26 -8.36
C ALA A 24 -10.60 -13.02 -8.38
N SER A 25 -11.42 -14.04 -8.10
CA SER A 25 -12.88 -13.88 -8.02
C SER A 25 -13.28 -13.01 -6.83
N LEU A 26 -12.62 -13.15 -5.67
CA LEU A 26 -12.92 -12.36 -4.48
C LEU A 26 -12.63 -10.87 -4.66
N LEU A 27 -11.72 -10.50 -5.56
CA LEU A 27 -11.45 -9.10 -5.90
C LEU A 27 -12.57 -8.44 -6.72
N LYS A 28 -13.52 -9.21 -7.26
CA LYS A 28 -14.67 -8.67 -8.01
C LYS A 28 -15.90 -8.40 -7.14
N GLU A 29 -15.84 -8.78 -5.87
CA GLU A 29 -16.94 -8.63 -4.93
C GLU A 29 -17.14 -7.16 -4.52
N LYS A 30 -18.39 -6.77 -4.24
CA LYS A 30 -18.72 -5.40 -3.81
C LYS A 30 -18.53 -5.17 -2.32
N HIS A 31 -18.57 -6.24 -1.53
CA HIS A 31 -18.54 -6.13 -0.08
C HIS A 31 -17.11 -5.93 0.43
N HIS A 32 -16.85 -4.82 1.13
CA HIS A 32 -15.51 -4.43 1.59
C HIS A 32 -14.85 -5.50 2.48
N GLY A 33 -15.61 -6.14 3.37
CA GLY A 33 -15.09 -7.24 4.19
C GLY A 33 -14.60 -8.45 3.38
N VAL A 34 -15.21 -8.71 2.21
CA VAL A 34 -14.80 -9.80 1.32
C VAL A 34 -13.57 -9.39 0.52
N LEU A 35 -13.53 -8.14 0.03
CA LEU A 35 -12.37 -7.55 -0.61
C LEU A 35 -11.13 -7.58 0.30
N ILE A 36 -11.27 -7.19 1.57
CA ILE A 36 -10.18 -7.23 2.58
C ILE A 36 -9.60 -8.65 2.70
N ALA A 37 -10.45 -9.66 2.70
CA ALA A 37 -10.03 -11.06 2.79
C ALA A 37 -9.40 -11.55 1.48
N GLY A 38 -9.92 -11.14 0.33
CA GLY A 38 -9.37 -11.43 -1.00
C GLY A 38 -7.99 -10.81 -1.20
N VAL A 39 -7.84 -9.52 -0.90
CA VAL A 39 -6.55 -8.80 -0.97
C VAL A 39 -5.51 -9.44 -0.06
N GLN A 40 -5.90 -9.87 1.15
CA GLN A 40 -4.99 -10.56 2.05
C GLN A 40 -4.55 -11.92 1.51
N LEU A 41 -5.49 -12.69 0.94
CA LEU A 41 -5.18 -13.97 0.30
C LEU A 41 -4.20 -13.77 -0.86
N CYS A 42 -4.43 -12.78 -1.73
CA CYS A 42 -3.50 -12.41 -2.80
C CYS A 42 -2.12 -12.03 -2.26
N THR A 43 -2.06 -11.25 -1.17
CA THR A 43 -0.81 -10.84 -0.55
C THR A 43 0.00 -12.04 -0.04
N ASP A 44 -0.66 -13.01 0.58
CA ASP A 44 -0.01 -14.22 1.07
C ASP A 44 0.40 -15.15 -0.09
N LEU A 45 -0.38 -15.23 -1.16
CA LEU A 45 -0.01 -15.96 -2.38
C LEU A 45 1.25 -15.38 -3.05
N CYS A 46 1.33 -14.04 -3.18
CA CYS A 46 2.52 -13.37 -3.73
C CYS A 46 3.79 -13.60 -2.89
N LYS A 47 3.67 -13.90 -1.59
CA LYS A 47 4.82 -14.19 -0.72
C LYS A 47 5.30 -15.63 -0.85
N VAL A 48 4.41 -16.54 -1.23
CA VAL A 48 4.69 -17.98 -1.30
C VAL A 48 5.27 -18.35 -2.67
N SER A 49 4.76 -17.76 -3.75
CA SER A 49 5.21 -18.08 -5.12
C SER A 49 5.35 -16.81 -5.96
N VAL A 50 6.40 -16.77 -6.78
CA VAL A 50 6.67 -15.69 -7.74
C VAL A 50 5.74 -15.82 -8.96
N GLU A 51 5.40 -17.05 -9.36
CA GLU A 51 4.46 -17.38 -10.43
C GLU A 51 3.05 -16.85 -10.10
N ALA A 52 2.61 -17.03 -8.85
CA ALA A 52 1.38 -16.46 -8.33
C ALA A 52 1.37 -14.93 -8.43
N SER A 53 2.48 -14.28 -8.07
CA SER A 53 2.64 -12.83 -8.21
C SER A 53 2.52 -12.38 -9.67
N ASN A 54 3.17 -13.08 -10.60
CA ASN A 54 3.11 -12.78 -12.03
C ASN A 54 1.69 -12.95 -12.61
N TYR A 55 0.95 -13.97 -12.17
CA TYR A 55 -0.45 -14.16 -12.56
C TYR A 55 -1.33 -12.99 -12.06
N LEU A 56 -1.15 -12.58 -10.80
CA LEU A 56 -1.90 -11.49 -10.20
C LEU A 56 -1.57 -10.13 -10.85
N ARG A 57 -0.29 -9.90 -11.20
CA ARG A 57 0.14 -8.70 -11.95
C ARG A 57 -0.60 -8.56 -13.28
N LYS A 58 -0.74 -9.66 -14.03
CA LYS A 58 -1.41 -9.64 -15.33
C LYS A 58 -2.92 -9.52 -15.25
N ASN A 59 -3.55 -10.20 -14.28
CA ASN A 59 -5.00 -10.39 -14.28
C ASN A 59 -5.76 -9.52 -13.26
N CYS A 60 -5.08 -8.98 -12.24
CA CYS A 60 -5.74 -8.31 -11.11
C CYS A 60 -5.35 -6.85 -10.95
N THR A 61 -4.25 -6.37 -11.54
CA THR A 61 -3.75 -5.00 -11.35
C THR A 61 -4.78 -3.93 -11.71
N GLU A 62 -5.42 -4.04 -12.87
CA GLU A 62 -6.49 -3.11 -13.29
C GLU A 62 -7.66 -3.11 -12.30
N GLY A 63 -8.09 -4.29 -11.84
CA GLY A 63 -9.15 -4.44 -10.84
C GLY A 63 -8.77 -3.77 -9.52
N LEU A 64 -7.54 -3.94 -9.05
CA LEU A 64 -7.05 -3.32 -7.81
C LEU A 64 -7.01 -1.80 -7.90
N VAL A 65 -6.55 -1.25 -9.03
CA VAL A 65 -6.54 0.21 -9.27
C VAL A 65 -7.96 0.76 -9.30
N ARG A 66 -8.90 0.04 -9.93
CA ARG A 66 -10.31 0.42 -9.95
C ARG A 66 -10.91 0.43 -8.54
N ILE A 67 -10.69 -0.62 -7.75
CA ILE A 67 -11.20 -0.69 -6.37
C ILE A 67 -10.60 0.46 -5.55
N LEU A 68 -9.29 0.69 -5.61
CA LEU A 68 -8.66 1.78 -4.86
C LEU A 68 -9.23 3.15 -5.27
N ARG A 69 -9.49 3.35 -6.56
CA ARG A 69 -10.15 4.57 -7.08
C ARG A 69 -11.58 4.70 -6.56
N ASP A 70 -12.34 3.61 -6.55
CA ASP A 70 -13.73 3.59 -6.08
C ASP A 70 -13.79 3.91 -4.59
N VAL A 71 -12.91 3.33 -3.76
CA VAL A 71 -12.85 3.63 -2.32
C VAL A 71 -12.36 5.06 -2.06
N SER A 72 -11.38 5.55 -2.83
CA SER A 72 -10.85 6.92 -2.70
C SER A 72 -11.83 8.03 -3.10
N ASN A 73 -12.78 7.73 -3.99
CA ASN A 73 -13.80 8.68 -4.44
C ASN A 73 -15.19 8.33 -3.93
N SER A 74 -15.28 7.32 -3.05
CA SER A 74 -16.56 6.78 -2.64
C SER A 74 -17.38 7.87 -1.96
N PRO A 75 -18.67 8.04 -2.31
CA PRO A 75 -19.55 8.90 -1.55
C PRO A 75 -19.62 8.38 -0.10
N TYR A 76 -19.88 9.29 0.83
CA TYR A 76 -19.96 8.97 2.25
C TYR A 76 -20.84 7.73 2.50
N ALA A 77 -20.24 6.68 3.04
CA ALA A 77 -20.89 5.40 3.34
C ALA A 77 -20.80 5.14 4.85
N PRO A 78 -21.89 5.35 5.61
CA PRO A 78 -21.85 5.32 7.08
C PRO A 78 -21.47 3.96 7.66
N GLU A 79 -21.70 2.87 6.91
CA GLU A 79 -21.33 1.50 7.31
C GLU A 79 -19.81 1.25 7.29
N TYR A 80 -19.07 2.06 6.54
CA TYR A 80 -17.63 1.91 6.32
C TYR A 80 -16.83 3.16 6.71
N ASP A 81 -17.50 4.21 7.19
CA ASP A 81 -16.85 5.46 7.57
C ASP A 81 -16.07 5.31 8.88
N ILE A 82 -14.83 5.76 8.86
CA ILE A 82 -13.99 5.89 10.05
C ILE A 82 -13.45 7.30 10.08
N ALA A 83 -14.08 8.16 10.89
CA ALA A 83 -13.69 9.55 11.10
C ALA A 83 -13.71 10.40 9.82
N GLY A 84 -14.69 10.18 8.93
CA GLY A 84 -14.84 10.91 7.67
C GLY A 84 -14.07 10.30 6.49
N ILE A 85 -13.45 9.13 6.68
CA ILE A 85 -12.72 8.40 5.64
C ILE A 85 -13.39 7.05 5.41
N THR A 86 -13.76 6.79 4.15
CA THR A 86 -14.34 5.52 3.73
C THR A 86 -13.30 4.40 3.77
N ASP A 87 -13.53 3.42 4.66
CA ASP A 87 -12.75 2.19 4.84
C ASP A 87 -11.21 2.35 4.73
N PRO A 88 -10.56 2.94 5.76
CA PRO A 88 -9.10 3.08 5.78
C PRO A 88 -8.36 1.73 5.80
N PHE A 89 -8.98 0.66 6.30
CA PHE A 89 -8.34 -0.66 6.36
C PHE A 89 -8.21 -1.29 4.98
N LEU A 90 -9.24 -1.15 4.15
CA LEU A 90 -9.20 -1.61 2.76
C LEU A 90 -8.15 -0.82 1.96
N HIS A 91 -8.08 0.50 2.13
CA HIS A 91 -7.04 1.34 1.50
C HIS A 91 -5.62 0.83 1.81
N ILE A 92 -5.30 0.64 3.09
CA ILE A 92 -3.97 0.18 3.53
C ILE A 92 -3.64 -1.19 2.94
N ARG A 93 -4.60 -2.13 2.94
CA ARG A 93 -4.37 -3.47 2.39
C ARG A 93 -4.18 -3.47 0.88
N LEU A 94 -4.93 -2.65 0.15
CA LEU A 94 -4.78 -2.49 -1.30
C LEU A 94 -3.41 -1.92 -1.65
N LEU A 95 -3.00 -0.83 -0.97
CA LEU A 95 -1.68 -0.21 -1.16
C LEU A 95 -0.55 -1.22 -0.91
N ARG A 96 -0.65 -2.00 0.18
CA ARG A 96 0.33 -3.03 0.50
C ARG A 96 0.45 -4.12 -0.57
N LEU A 97 -0.67 -4.56 -1.15
CA LEU A 97 -0.67 -5.53 -2.25
C LEU A 97 -0.06 -4.90 -3.52
N MET A 98 -0.45 -3.67 -3.85
CA MET A 98 0.12 -2.94 -5.00
C MET A 98 1.63 -2.76 -4.89
N ARG A 99 2.16 -2.49 -3.69
CA ARG A 99 3.61 -2.45 -3.44
C ARG A 99 4.29 -3.76 -3.84
N MET A 100 3.74 -4.90 -3.41
CA MET A 100 4.30 -6.22 -3.74
C MET A 100 4.22 -6.52 -5.25
N LEU A 101 3.14 -6.09 -5.91
CA LEU A 101 2.95 -6.31 -7.33
C LEU A 101 3.85 -5.40 -8.17
N GLY A 102 4.06 -4.13 -7.79
CA GLY A 102 4.94 -3.20 -8.49
C GLY A 102 6.44 -3.42 -8.23
N GLN A 103 6.81 -4.16 -7.17
CA GLN A 103 8.21 -4.40 -6.87
C GLN A 103 8.88 -5.27 -7.95
N GLY A 104 9.85 -4.70 -8.66
CA GLY A 104 10.58 -5.40 -9.72
C GLY A 104 9.86 -5.44 -11.07
N ASP A 105 8.79 -4.66 -11.26
CA ASP A 105 8.11 -4.52 -12.55
C ASP A 105 7.84 -3.03 -12.87
N SER A 106 8.44 -2.53 -13.96
CA SER A 106 8.32 -1.12 -14.36
C SER A 106 6.92 -0.79 -14.85
N ASP A 107 6.32 -1.70 -15.62
CA ASP A 107 5.06 -1.45 -16.33
C ASP A 107 3.89 -1.36 -15.33
N THR A 108 3.84 -2.30 -14.37
CA THR A 108 2.90 -2.23 -13.25
C THR A 108 3.15 -1.00 -12.37
N SER A 109 4.41 -0.63 -12.13
CA SER A 109 4.74 0.58 -11.35
C SER A 109 4.23 1.84 -12.05
N GLU A 110 4.42 1.95 -13.37
CA GLU A 110 3.94 3.07 -14.17
C GLU A 110 2.41 3.17 -14.13
N TYR A 111 1.72 2.04 -14.30
CA TYR A 111 0.26 1.98 -14.26
C TYR A 111 -0.34 2.41 -12.90
N ILE A 112 0.35 2.10 -11.80
CA ILE A 112 -0.13 2.41 -10.44
C ILE A 112 0.24 3.84 -9.99
N ASN A 113 1.19 4.51 -10.67
CA ASN A 113 1.67 5.84 -10.26
C ASN A 113 0.55 6.88 -10.14
N ASP A 114 -0.37 6.92 -11.10
CA ASP A 114 -1.46 7.91 -11.12
C ASP A 114 -2.42 7.75 -9.95
N ILE A 115 -2.77 6.50 -9.60
CA ILE A 115 -3.68 6.25 -8.47
C ILE A 115 -2.99 6.55 -7.13
N LEU A 116 -1.69 6.29 -7.01
CA LEU A 116 -0.91 6.66 -5.81
C LEU A 116 -0.84 8.18 -5.64
N ALA A 117 -0.60 8.93 -6.71
CA ALA A 117 -0.61 10.38 -6.69
C ALA A 117 -1.97 10.93 -6.26
N GLN A 118 -3.05 10.34 -6.78
CA GLN A 118 -4.43 10.70 -6.42
C GLN A 118 -4.72 10.43 -4.94
N VAL A 119 -4.40 9.24 -4.43
CA VAL A 119 -4.60 8.87 -3.01
C VAL A 119 -3.81 9.82 -2.10
N ALA A 120 -2.54 10.05 -2.41
CA ALA A 120 -1.66 10.93 -1.65
C ALA A 120 -2.15 12.38 -1.61
N SER A 121 -2.82 12.85 -2.66
CA SER A 121 -3.32 14.23 -2.78
C SER A 121 -4.72 14.42 -2.16
N LYS A 122 -5.57 13.39 -2.22
CA LYS A 122 -6.95 13.44 -1.70
C LYS A 122 -7.06 13.11 -0.22
N THR A 123 -6.14 12.30 0.31
CA THR A 123 -6.23 11.84 1.70
C THR A 123 -5.88 12.98 2.66
N GLU A 124 -6.81 13.32 3.55
CA GLU A 124 -6.58 14.33 4.58
C GLU A 124 -5.65 13.79 5.69
N SER A 125 -4.69 14.61 6.15
CA SER A 125 -3.71 14.27 7.20
C SER A 125 -4.09 14.80 8.60
N ASN A 126 -5.31 15.30 8.75
CA ASN A 126 -5.86 15.84 10.00
C ASN A 126 -6.32 14.75 10.98
N LYS A 127 -6.45 13.49 10.55
CA LYS A 127 -6.91 12.35 11.35
C LYS A 127 -5.91 11.19 11.30
N ASN A 128 -5.89 10.38 12.37
CA ASN A 128 -5.04 9.18 12.46
C ASN A 128 -5.30 8.17 11.34
N ALA A 129 -6.55 8.00 10.91
CA ALA A 129 -6.92 7.10 9.81
C ALA A 129 -6.30 7.56 8.48
N GLY A 130 -6.37 8.85 8.16
CA GLY A 130 -5.74 9.40 6.95
C GLY A 130 -4.22 9.36 7.02
N ASN A 131 -3.64 9.63 8.19
CA ASN A 131 -2.20 9.47 8.41
C ASN A 131 -1.72 8.02 8.20
N ALA A 132 -2.52 7.02 8.59
CA ALA A 132 -2.20 5.62 8.36
C ALA A 132 -2.26 5.23 6.86
N ILE A 133 -3.22 5.77 6.11
CA ILE A 133 -3.28 5.58 4.65
C ILE A 133 -2.08 6.23 3.97
N LEU A 134 -1.78 7.49 4.31
CA LEU A 134 -0.64 8.22 3.77
C LEU A 134 0.70 7.55 4.09
N TYR A 135 0.84 6.99 5.30
CA TYR A 135 1.99 6.17 5.69
C TYR A 135 2.19 5.01 4.72
N GLU A 136 1.15 4.21 4.50
CA GLU A 136 1.26 3.02 3.63
C GLU A 136 1.45 3.44 2.17
N CYS A 137 0.85 4.56 1.76
CA CYS A 137 1.03 5.13 0.42
C CYS A 137 2.48 5.53 0.18
N VAL A 138 3.12 6.20 1.15
CA VAL A 138 4.55 6.52 1.08
C VAL A 138 5.41 5.26 1.04
N GLU A 139 5.15 4.27 1.92
CA GLU A 139 5.88 3.00 1.87
C GLU A 139 5.73 2.30 0.51
N THR A 140 4.55 2.41 -0.12
CA THR A 140 4.28 1.87 -1.45
C THR A 140 5.09 2.58 -2.52
N ILE A 141 5.05 3.92 -2.55
CA ILE A 141 5.82 4.74 -3.51
C ILE A 141 7.32 4.46 -3.40
N MET A 142 7.84 4.33 -2.18
CA MET A 142 9.26 4.05 -1.94
C MET A 142 9.66 2.61 -2.27
N GLY A 143 8.71 1.68 -2.26
CA GLY A 143 8.94 0.25 -2.56
C GLY A 143 8.90 -0.11 -4.04
N ILE A 144 8.40 0.77 -4.91
CA ILE A 144 8.25 0.53 -6.35
C ILE A 144 9.14 1.45 -7.19
N GLN A 145 9.21 1.19 -8.51
CA GLN A 145 9.92 2.07 -9.45
C GLN A 145 9.06 3.30 -9.82
N ALA A 146 8.73 4.12 -8.82
CA ALA A 146 7.94 5.34 -8.99
C ALA A 146 8.74 6.47 -9.68
N THR A 147 8.02 7.38 -10.34
CA THR A 147 8.59 8.59 -10.95
C THR A 147 9.21 9.53 -9.90
N SER A 148 10.19 10.34 -10.32
CA SER A 148 10.86 11.29 -9.44
C SER A 148 9.89 12.25 -8.76
N GLY A 149 8.87 12.75 -9.47
CA GLY A 149 7.83 13.63 -8.92
C GLY A 149 7.01 12.97 -7.80
N LEU A 150 6.65 11.69 -7.96
CA LEU A 150 5.90 10.97 -6.93
C LEU A 150 6.74 10.68 -5.68
N ARG A 151 8.04 10.42 -5.86
CA ARG A 151 8.99 10.29 -4.72
C ARG A 151 9.15 11.60 -3.96
N VAL A 152 9.21 12.74 -4.65
CA VAL A 152 9.24 14.06 -4.00
C VAL A 152 7.96 14.30 -3.19
N LEU A 153 6.79 13.96 -3.73
CA LEU A 153 5.52 14.03 -2.99
C LEU A 153 5.57 13.18 -1.71
N ALA A 154 6.10 11.96 -1.81
CA ALA A 154 6.24 11.06 -0.66
C ALA A 154 7.18 11.63 0.41
N ILE A 155 8.31 12.22 0.01
CA ILE A 155 9.25 12.91 0.93
C ILE A 155 8.56 14.11 1.61
N ASN A 156 7.78 14.90 0.86
CA ASN A 156 7.04 16.03 1.43
C ASN A 156 5.99 15.60 2.45
N ILE A 157 5.38 14.43 2.26
CA ILE A 157 4.45 13.84 3.24
C ILE A 157 5.21 13.38 4.49
N LEU A 158 6.37 12.72 4.33
CA LEU A 158 7.24 12.34 5.46
C LEU A 158 7.73 13.57 6.24
N GLY A 159 8.11 14.64 5.55
CA GLY A 159 8.51 15.90 6.17
C GLY A 159 7.39 16.50 7.03
N ARG A 160 6.14 16.44 6.55
CA ARG A 160 4.96 16.86 7.34
C ARG A 160 4.76 15.99 8.59
N PHE A 161 5.00 14.68 8.52
CA PHE A 161 4.94 13.80 9.69
C PHE A 161 6.03 14.09 10.72
N LEU A 162 7.25 14.39 10.27
CA LEU A 162 8.39 14.74 11.13
C LEU A 162 8.18 16.05 11.88
N SER A 163 7.56 17.03 11.23
CA SER A 163 7.22 18.32 11.83
C SER A 163 6.01 18.25 12.77
N ASN A 164 5.29 17.12 12.79
CA ASN A 164 4.08 16.96 13.60
C ASN A 164 4.43 16.60 15.05
N ARG A 165 3.79 17.26 16.02
CA ARG A 165 4.14 17.18 17.46
C ARG A 165 3.59 15.94 18.18
N ASP A 166 2.83 15.08 17.50
CA ASP A 166 2.19 13.91 18.10
C ASP A 166 3.14 12.71 18.26
N ASN A 167 3.30 12.26 19.50
CA ASN A 167 4.22 11.18 19.91
C ASN A 167 3.90 9.81 19.26
N ASN A 168 2.65 9.55 18.86
CA ASN A 168 2.24 8.31 18.20
C ASN A 168 2.73 8.22 16.74
N ILE A 169 2.80 9.35 16.03
CA ILE A 169 3.34 9.42 14.65
C ILE A 169 4.85 9.17 14.67
N ARG A 170 5.54 9.65 15.72
CA ARG A 170 6.98 9.44 15.94
C ARG A 170 7.36 7.98 16.19
N LEU A 171 6.49 7.21 16.86
CA LEU A 171 6.71 5.77 17.07
C LEU A 171 6.48 4.96 15.79
N SER A 172 5.44 5.27 15.01
CA SER A 172 5.25 4.69 13.68
C SER A 172 6.44 5.02 12.76
N PHE A 173 7.01 6.22 12.86
CA PHE A 173 8.22 6.63 12.14
C PHE A 173 9.48 5.85 12.57
N ARG A 174 9.65 5.52 13.86
CA ARG A 174 10.77 4.67 14.32
C ARG A 174 10.72 3.26 13.69
N ASN A 175 9.52 2.72 13.49
CA ASN A 175 9.34 1.42 12.82
C ASN A 175 9.62 1.49 11.30
N ILE A 176 9.29 2.60 10.64
CA ILE A 176 9.70 2.88 9.25
C ILE A 176 11.22 2.88 9.15
N LEU A 177 11.87 3.69 10.01
CA LEU A 177 13.31 3.90 9.95
C LEU A 177 14.08 2.59 10.14
N SER A 178 13.62 1.72 11.06
CA SER A 178 14.23 0.39 11.27
C SER A 178 14.01 -0.58 10.11
N ASN A 179 12.87 -0.51 9.41
CA ASN A 179 12.61 -1.36 8.24
C ASN A 179 13.30 -0.83 6.97
N LEU A 180 13.47 0.48 6.83
CA LEU A 180 14.18 1.12 5.71
C LEU A 180 15.70 1.02 5.81
N SER A 181 16.27 1.00 7.03
CA SER A 181 17.70 0.70 7.22
C SER A 181 18.11 -0.69 6.72
N ILE A 182 17.16 -1.58 6.45
CA ILE A 182 17.42 -2.93 5.94
C ILE A 182 17.38 -3.01 4.40
N ILE A 183 16.72 -2.06 3.70
CA ILE A 183 16.42 -2.21 2.26
C ILE A 183 17.36 -1.43 1.32
N ARG A 184 18.08 -0.38 1.76
CA ARG A 184 19.22 0.22 1.01
C ARG A 184 19.88 1.34 1.82
N CYS A 185 20.97 1.02 2.51
CA CYS A 185 21.72 1.97 3.34
C CYS A 185 22.36 3.15 2.59
N ASP A 186 22.59 3.08 1.28
CA ASP A 186 23.44 4.10 0.63
C ASP A 186 22.69 5.31 0.06
N ILE A 187 21.41 5.20 -0.31
CA ILE A 187 20.69 6.31 -0.99
C ILE A 187 19.85 7.13 0.01
N PHE A 188 19.41 6.51 1.11
CA PHE A 188 18.45 7.10 2.04
C PHE A 188 19.10 8.08 3.04
N LEU A 189 20.34 7.81 3.44
CA LEU A 189 21.13 8.72 4.29
C LEU A 189 21.48 10.00 3.55
N ASP A 190 21.89 9.91 2.28
CA ASP A 190 22.24 11.09 1.48
C ASP A 190 21.04 12.00 1.23
N LEU A 191 19.85 11.44 0.95
CA LEU A 191 18.63 12.25 0.75
C LEU A 191 18.12 12.89 2.05
N ILE A 192 18.19 12.17 3.18
CA ILE A 192 17.82 12.73 4.49
C ILE A 192 18.81 13.83 4.90
N ILE A 193 20.11 13.64 4.67
CA ILE A 193 21.12 14.66 4.88
C ILE A 193 20.89 15.87 3.96
N TYR A 194 20.52 15.65 2.70
CA TYR A 194 20.21 16.73 1.75
C TYR A 194 18.99 17.55 2.17
N SER A 195 17.90 16.88 2.59
CA SER A 195 16.68 17.56 3.07
C SER A 195 16.87 18.24 4.43
N LEU A 196 17.69 17.68 5.33
CA LEU A 196 18.04 18.33 6.59
C LEU A 196 18.96 19.54 6.38
N LYS A 197 19.88 19.51 5.41
CA LYS A 197 20.73 20.67 5.05
C LYS A 197 19.92 21.83 4.47
N PHE A 198 18.86 21.55 3.72
CA PHE A 198 18.03 22.60 3.09
C PHE A 198 16.99 23.22 4.04
N SER A 199 16.75 22.62 5.20
CA SER A 199 15.78 23.13 6.18
C SER A 199 16.43 23.91 7.34
N ILE A 200 17.77 24.04 7.36
CA ILE A 200 18.55 24.75 8.39
C ILE A 200 19.10 26.11 7.88
N HIS A 201 18.80 26.51 6.64
CA HIS A 201 19.03 27.86 6.13
C HIS A 201 17.75 28.48 5.60
#